data_AF-A0A7W1PVR5-F1
#
_entry.id   AF-A0A7W1PVR5-F1
#
_cell.length_a   1.000
_cell.length_b   1.000
_cell.length_c   1.000
_cell.angle_alpha   90.00
_cell.angle_beta   90.00
_cell.angle_gamma   90.00
#
_symmetry.space_group_name_H-M   'P 1'
#
loop_
_entity.id
_entity.type
_entity.pdbx_description
1 polymer ?
#
loop_
_entity_poly.entity_id
_entity_poly.type
_entity_poly.pdbx_seq_one_letter_code
_entity_poly.pdbx_strand_id
1 'polypeptide(L)'
;MVIYNPKDWIKLIFQFHKSDTFRILIPAMIAIGFYTFVITYIEIEIWELKFKSTTLVHSLLGFVISLLLVFRTNTAYDRWWEGRKLWGSLVNSSRNLAIKLDVFMGDDKAEKKLAYTHISNYAFALKESLRNGVIPAEILEHPSIDKEEILKLDHVPNKIAGLLLAQINGLYKKGIISGDQFIILNEEYKSFTDIAGGCERIKKTPIPYSYSLFIKKSFLFMS
;
A
#
# COMPACT_ATOMS: atom_id res chain seq x y z
N MET A 1 11.60 -0.03 2.83
CA MET A 1 11.59 -1.16 3.78
C MET A 1 12.63 -0.84 4.82
N VAL A 2 12.30 -0.90 6.11
CA VAL A 2 13.32 -0.77 7.17
C VAL A 2 14.16 -2.03 7.11
N ILE A 3 15.44 -1.90 6.79
CA ILE A 3 16.39 -3.01 6.76
C ILE A 3 16.76 -3.29 8.22
N TYR A 4 16.51 -4.52 8.69
CA TYR A 4 16.87 -4.95 10.04
C TYR A 4 17.57 -6.31 10.01
N ASN A 5 18.45 -6.53 10.98
CA ASN A 5 19.13 -7.81 11.17
C ASN A 5 18.28 -8.69 12.10
N PRO A 6 17.72 -9.83 11.62
CA PRO A 6 16.88 -10.69 12.45
C PRO A 6 17.63 -11.37 13.61
N LYS A 7 18.97 -11.36 13.60
CA LYS A 7 19.80 -11.94 14.68
C LYS A 7 19.98 -11.02 15.88
N ASP A 8 19.69 -9.72 15.75
CA ASP A 8 19.87 -8.73 16.81
C ASP A 8 18.59 -8.56 17.67
N TRP A 9 18.12 -9.66 18.24
CA TRP A 9 16.85 -9.75 19.00
C TRP A 9 16.75 -8.75 20.17
N ILE A 10 17.85 -8.48 20.88
CA ILE A 10 17.88 -7.50 21.98
C ILE A 10 17.62 -6.08 21.46
N LYS A 11 18.27 -5.66 20.36
CA LYS A 11 18.02 -4.34 19.77
C LYS A 11 16.59 -4.20 19.25
N LEU A 12 15.99 -5.27 18.74
CA LEU A 12 14.59 -5.31 18.29
C LEU A 12 13.61 -5.10 19.45
N ILE A 13 13.84 -5.75 20.61
CA ILE A 13 13.01 -5.58 21.81
C ILE A 13 13.08 -4.14 22.34
N PHE A 14 14.27 -3.52 22.35
CA PHE A 14 14.45 -2.16 22.87
C PHE A 14 14.18 -1.04 21.83
N GLN A 15 14.22 -1.33 20.52
CA GLN A 15 13.74 -0.40 19.48
C GLN A 15 12.21 -0.25 19.48
N PHE A 16 11.48 -1.21 20.06
CA PHE A 16 10.02 -1.20 20.18
C PHE A 16 9.47 0.06 20.88
N HIS A 17 10.24 0.65 21.79
CA HIS A 17 9.87 1.88 22.51
C HIS A 17 9.76 3.14 21.64
N LYS A 18 10.24 3.11 20.39
CA LYS A 18 10.04 4.18 19.41
C LYS A 18 8.83 3.94 18.48
N SER A 19 8.12 2.82 18.62
CA SER A 19 6.92 2.56 17.82
C SER A 19 5.78 3.46 18.31
N ASP A 20 5.25 4.28 17.41
CA ASP A 20 4.12 5.19 17.68
C ASP A 20 2.92 4.45 18.30
N THR A 21 2.73 3.17 17.97
CA THR A 21 1.65 2.33 18.50
C THR A 21 1.69 2.20 20.01
N PHE A 22 2.85 1.96 20.63
CA PHE A 22 2.92 1.77 22.08
C PHE A 22 2.63 3.08 22.82
N ARG A 23 3.15 4.21 22.31
CA ARG A 23 2.88 5.54 22.86
C ARG A 23 1.41 5.90 22.81
N ILE A 24 0.71 5.52 21.75
CA ILE A 24 -0.74 5.72 21.60
C ILE A 24 -1.51 4.86 22.61
N LEU A 25 -1.03 3.65 22.93
CA LEU A 25 -1.73 2.71 23.82
C LEU A 25 -1.43 2.92 25.32
N ILE A 26 -0.28 3.49 25.70
CA ILE A 26 0.11 3.70 27.10
C ILE A 26 -0.99 4.38 27.94
N PRO A 27 -1.62 5.50 27.51
CA PRO A 27 -2.64 6.16 28.33
C PRO A 27 -3.84 5.25 28.60
N ALA A 28 -4.27 4.48 27.60
CA ALA A 28 -5.36 3.53 27.75
C ALA A 28 -4.99 2.37 28.69
N MET A 29 -3.75 1.85 28.58
CA MET A 29 -3.25 0.80 29.49
C MET A 29 -3.19 1.28 30.94
N ILE A 30 -2.72 2.51 31.18
CA ILE A 30 -2.68 3.10 32.52
C ILE A 30 -4.10 3.32 33.06
N ALA A 31 -5.02 3.85 32.24
CA ALA A 31 -6.40 4.07 32.64
C ALA A 31 -7.10 2.76 33.04
N ILE A 32 -6.97 1.71 32.23
CA ILE A 32 -7.53 0.38 32.53
C ILE A 32 -6.86 -0.20 33.77
N GLY A 33 -5.53 -0.09 33.91
CA GLY A 33 -4.81 -0.59 35.08
C GLY A 33 -5.26 0.10 36.37
N PHE A 34 -5.42 1.42 36.35
CA PHE A 34 -5.93 2.19 37.49
C PHE A 34 -7.38 1.84 37.82
N TYR A 35 -8.24 1.72 36.81
CA TYR A 35 -9.63 1.31 36.97
C TYR A 35 -9.73 -0.07 37.65
N THR A 36 -9.02 -1.07 37.13
CA THR A 36 -8.99 -2.42 37.70
C THR A 36 -8.45 -2.39 39.14
N PHE A 37 -7.40 -1.62 39.41
CA PHE A 37 -6.84 -1.48 40.75
C PHE A 37 -7.87 -0.93 41.76
N VAL A 38 -8.59 0.14 41.41
CA VAL A 38 -9.62 0.74 42.28
C VAL A 38 -10.74 -0.25 42.57
N ILE A 39 -11.25 -0.94 41.55
CA ILE A 39 -12.34 -1.92 41.72
C ILE A 39 -11.90 -3.08 42.61
N THR A 40 -10.73 -3.68 42.33
CA THR A 40 -10.20 -4.78 43.13
C THR A 40 -9.94 -4.36 44.59
N TYR A 41 -9.45 -3.13 44.82
CA TYR A 41 -9.21 -2.61 46.17
C TYR A 41 -10.53 -2.49 46.96
N ILE A 42 -11.56 -1.90 46.35
CA ILE A 42 -12.88 -1.75 46.97
C ILE A 42 -13.50 -3.12 47.26
N GLU A 43 -13.41 -4.07 46.32
CA GLU A 43 -13.97 -5.42 46.46
C GLU A 43 -13.37 -6.17 47.65
N ILE A 44 -12.04 -6.14 47.80
CA ILE A 44 -11.31 -6.89 48.82
C ILE A 44 -11.42 -6.23 50.19
N GLU A 45 -11.16 -4.92 50.29
CA GLU A 45 -10.99 -4.23 51.57
C GLU A 45 -12.29 -3.62 52.13
N ILE A 46 -13.26 -3.27 51.28
CA ILE A 46 -14.49 -2.60 51.72
C ILE A 46 -15.66 -3.57 51.78
N TRP A 47 -15.82 -4.39 50.75
CA TRP A 47 -16.99 -5.27 50.63
C TRP A 47 -16.77 -6.73 51.06
N GLU A 48 -15.52 -7.15 51.30
CA GLU A 48 -15.15 -8.53 51.66
C GLU A 48 -15.79 -9.60 50.75
N LEU A 49 -16.04 -9.25 49.48
CA LEU A 49 -16.72 -10.14 48.55
C LEU A 49 -15.76 -11.23 48.07
N LYS A 50 -16.20 -12.49 48.17
CA LYS A 50 -15.52 -13.62 47.55
C LYS A 50 -16.19 -13.94 46.22
N PHE A 51 -15.83 -13.20 45.17
CA PHE A 51 -16.36 -13.44 43.83
C PHE A 51 -15.89 -14.81 43.30
N LYS A 52 -16.79 -15.58 42.68
CA LYS A 52 -16.43 -16.84 42.00
C LYS A 52 -15.84 -16.50 40.64
N SER A 53 -14.66 -17.04 40.36
CA SER A 53 -13.94 -16.75 39.12
C SER A 53 -14.78 -17.01 37.87
N THR A 54 -14.93 -15.98 37.04
CA THR A 54 -15.52 -16.05 35.70
C THR A 54 -14.52 -16.50 34.63
N THR A 55 -13.56 -17.37 34.99
CA THR A 55 -12.48 -17.84 34.08
C THR A 55 -13.05 -18.36 32.77
N LEU A 56 -14.15 -19.11 32.82
CA LEU A 56 -14.76 -19.71 31.63
C LEU A 56 -15.21 -18.66 30.60
N VAL A 57 -15.83 -17.56 31.06
CA VAL A 57 -16.25 -16.45 30.20
C VAL A 57 -15.02 -15.77 29.58
N HIS A 58 -13.98 -15.54 30.38
CA HIS A 58 -12.72 -14.93 29.91
C HIS A 58 -11.98 -15.82 28.91
N SER A 59 -11.95 -17.14 29.12
CA SER A 59 -11.31 -18.10 28.21
C SER A 59 -12.05 -18.19 26.87
N LEU A 60 -13.39 -18.27 26.90
CA LEU A 60 -14.19 -18.27 25.67
C LEU A 60 -14.02 -16.97 24.89
N LEU A 61 -14.04 -15.83 25.60
CA LEU A 61 -13.84 -14.52 25.00
C LEU A 61 -12.43 -14.38 24.41
N GLY A 62 -11.41 -14.80 25.14
CA GLY A 62 -10.02 -14.80 24.69
C GLY A 62 -9.84 -15.62 23.42
N PHE A 63 -10.48 -16.79 23.33
CA PHE A 63 -10.49 -17.60 22.12
C PHE A 63 -11.12 -16.86 20.92
N VAL A 64 -12.30 -16.27 21.09
CA VAL A 64 -12.99 -15.53 20.02
C VAL A 64 -12.16 -14.33 19.55
N ILE A 65 -11.61 -13.54 20.48
CA ILE A 65 -10.77 -12.38 20.15
C ILE A 65 -9.52 -12.83 19.39
N SER A 66 -8.87 -13.91 19.83
CA SER A 66 -7.67 -14.45 19.18
C SER A 66 -7.96 -14.89 17.75
N LEU A 67 -9.09 -15.57 17.54
CA LEU A 67 -9.52 -16.00 16.21
C LEU A 67 -9.79 -14.81 15.27
N LEU A 68 -10.55 -13.80 15.75
CA LEU A 68 -10.82 -12.58 14.99
C LEU A 68 -9.55 -11.81 14.65
N LEU A 69 -8.60 -11.74 15.59
CA LEU A 69 -7.31 -11.10 15.36
C LEU A 69 -6.55 -11.80 14.24
N VAL A 70 -6.45 -13.13 14.27
CA VAL A 70 -5.76 -13.92 13.23
C VAL A 70 -6.37 -13.69 11.85
N PHE A 71 -7.70 -13.74 11.73
CA PHE A 71 -8.35 -13.47 10.44
C PHE A 71 -8.05 -12.05 9.94
N ARG A 72 -8.14 -11.05 10.82
CA ARG A 72 -7.84 -9.66 10.47
C ARG A 72 -6.39 -9.47 10.04
N THR A 73 -5.43 -10.08 10.76
CA THR A 73 -4.01 -9.97 10.42
C THR A 73 -3.70 -10.65 9.10
N ASN A 74 -4.31 -11.81 8.83
CA ASN A 74 -4.12 -12.51 7.56
C ASN A 74 -4.66 -11.69 6.39
N THR A 75 -5.90 -11.19 6.47
CA THR A 75 -6.47 -10.35 5.40
C THR A 75 -5.68 -9.05 5.19
N ALA A 76 -5.18 -8.43 6.27
CA ALA A 76 -4.33 -7.25 6.15
C ALA A 76 -2.98 -7.57 5.48
N TYR A 77 -2.39 -8.71 5.83
CA TYR A 77 -1.15 -9.20 5.21
C TYR A 77 -1.32 -9.50 3.73
N ASP A 78 -2.41 -10.19 3.35
CA ASP A 78 -2.70 -10.52 1.94
C ASP A 78 -2.80 -9.25 1.08
N ARG A 79 -3.52 -8.23 1.56
CA ARG A 79 -3.64 -6.93 0.86
C ARG A 79 -2.29 -6.22 0.74
N TRP A 80 -1.49 -6.24 1.80
CA TRP A 80 -0.14 -5.67 1.78
C TRP A 80 0.76 -6.40 0.78
N TRP A 81 0.72 -7.73 0.78
CA TRP A 81 1.51 -8.57 -0.11
C TRP A 81 1.09 -8.41 -1.57
N GLU A 82 -0.21 -8.36 -1.84
CA GLU A 82 -0.77 -8.08 -3.17
C GLU A 82 -0.27 -6.73 -3.70
N GLY A 83 -0.35 -5.67 -2.90
CA GLY A 83 0.19 -4.36 -3.25
C GLY A 83 1.69 -4.41 -3.57
N ARG A 84 2.48 -5.15 -2.77
CA ARG A 84 3.92 -5.32 -3.04
C ARG A 84 4.21 -6.08 -4.33
N LYS A 85 3.42 -7.10 -4.67
CA LYS A 85 3.52 -7.83 -5.94
C LYS A 85 3.22 -6.92 -7.12
N LEU A 86 2.15 -6.12 -7.06
CA LEU A 86 1.78 -5.17 -8.12
C LEU A 86 2.90 -4.14 -8.39
N TRP A 87 3.47 -3.55 -7.34
CA TRP A 87 4.62 -2.65 -7.47
C TRP A 87 5.88 -3.34 -8.01
N GLY A 88 6.10 -4.61 -7.66
CA GLY A 88 7.17 -5.42 -8.25
C GLY A 88 6.95 -5.67 -9.74
N SER A 89 5.70 -5.95 -10.12
CA SER A 89 5.29 -6.10 -11.53
C SER A 89 5.54 -4.82 -12.32
N LEU A 90 5.26 -3.64 -11.74
CA LEU A 90 5.52 -2.36 -12.39
C LEU A 90 7.01 -2.18 -12.70
N VAL A 91 7.88 -2.50 -11.74
CA VAL A 91 9.33 -2.43 -11.95
C VAL A 91 9.77 -3.34 -13.09
N ASN A 92 9.23 -4.56 -13.15
CA ASN A 92 9.58 -5.52 -14.20
C ASN A 92 9.10 -5.06 -15.58
N SER A 93 7.84 -4.64 -15.71
CA SER A 93 7.33 -4.15 -17.00
C SER A 93 8.00 -2.86 -17.44
N SER A 94 8.31 -1.93 -16.53
CA SER A 94 9.10 -0.74 -16.84
C SER A 94 10.50 -1.08 -17.38
N ARG A 95 11.18 -2.07 -16.80
CA ARG A 95 12.50 -2.54 -17.27
C ARG A 95 12.39 -3.21 -18.64
N ASN A 96 11.43 -4.12 -18.81
CA ASN A 96 11.23 -4.82 -20.08
C ASN A 96 10.92 -3.83 -21.21
N LEU A 97 10.02 -2.88 -20.94
CA LEU A 97 9.68 -1.84 -21.90
C LEU A 97 10.89 -0.98 -22.25
N ALA A 98 11.64 -0.51 -21.25
CA ALA A 98 12.85 0.29 -21.48
C ALA A 98 13.91 -0.46 -22.30
N ILE A 99 14.17 -1.74 -22.00
CA ILE A 99 15.14 -2.57 -22.75
C ILE A 99 14.69 -2.74 -24.21
N LYS A 100 13.42 -3.08 -24.44
CA LYS A 100 12.88 -3.25 -25.80
C LYS A 100 12.99 -1.94 -26.60
N LEU A 101 12.58 -0.84 -25.97
CA LEU A 101 12.66 0.51 -26.54
C LEU A 101 14.11 0.94 -26.83
N ASP A 102 15.05 0.62 -25.95
CA ASP A 102 16.48 0.90 -26.16
C ASP A 102 17.00 0.22 -27.43
N VAL A 103 16.65 -1.05 -27.63
CA VAL A 103 17.10 -1.82 -28.80
C VAL A 103 16.39 -1.34 -30.07
N PHE A 104 15.07 -1.11 -30.01
CA PHE A 104 14.28 -0.79 -31.20
C PHE A 104 14.50 0.62 -31.73
N MET A 105 14.85 1.60 -30.89
CA MET A 105 15.09 2.98 -31.31
C MET A 105 16.51 3.27 -31.83
N GLY A 106 17.40 2.27 -31.91
CA GLY A 106 18.76 2.46 -32.42
C GLY A 106 19.57 3.48 -31.61
N ASP A 107 20.21 4.45 -32.26
CA ASP A 107 21.10 5.43 -31.60
C ASP A 107 20.46 6.77 -31.26
N ASP A 108 19.14 6.93 -31.42
CA ASP A 108 18.45 8.18 -31.07
C ASP A 108 18.34 8.36 -29.55
N LYS A 109 19.38 8.95 -28.97
CA LYS A 109 19.47 9.23 -27.53
C LYS A 109 18.38 10.18 -27.03
N ALA A 110 17.91 11.10 -27.88
CA ALA A 110 16.89 12.07 -27.49
C ALA A 110 15.54 11.37 -27.33
N GLU A 111 15.11 10.61 -28.34
CA GLU A 111 13.85 9.87 -28.33
C GLU A 111 13.81 8.81 -27.22
N LYS A 112 14.94 8.11 -27.00
CA LYS A 112 15.12 7.19 -25.85
C LYS A 112 14.90 7.88 -24.52
N LYS A 113 15.54 9.03 -24.30
CA LYS A 113 15.41 9.80 -23.05
C LYS A 113 13.96 10.20 -22.80
N LEU A 114 13.25 10.64 -23.84
CA LEU A 114 11.83 10.98 -23.76
C LEU A 114 10.99 9.77 -23.32
N ALA A 115 11.21 8.61 -23.93
CA ALA A 115 10.49 7.39 -23.58
C ALA A 115 10.76 6.93 -22.12
N TYR A 116 12.02 6.95 -21.68
CA TYR A 116 12.38 6.61 -20.29
C TYR A 116 11.79 7.58 -19.27
N THR A 117 11.66 8.84 -19.66
CA THR A 117 11.02 9.87 -18.84
C THR A 117 9.53 9.59 -18.69
N HIS A 118 8.82 9.20 -19.76
CA HIS A 118 7.43 8.74 -19.68
C HIS A 118 7.25 7.52 -18.77
N ILE A 119 8.12 6.51 -18.88
CA ILE A 119 8.10 5.31 -18.02
C ILE A 119 8.27 5.71 -16.55
N SER A 120 9.21 6.62 -16.27
CA SER A 120 9.48 7.10 -14.91
C SER A 120 8.31 7.92 -14.36
N ASN A 121 7.78 8.84 -15.18
CA ASN A 121 6.64 9.70 -14.83
C ASN A 121 5.38 8.90 -14.54
N TYR A 122 5.17 7.76 -15.23
CA TYR A 122 4.07 6.87 -14.92
C TYR A 122 4.16 6.32 -13.48
N ALA A 123 5.36 5.88 -13.08
CA ALA A 123 5.58 5.37 -11.72
C ALA A 123 5.35 6.45 -10.65
N PHE A 124 5.81 7.69 -10.88
CA PHE A 124 5.56 8.82 -9.99
C PHE A 124 4.06 9.15 -9.90
N ALA A 125 3.39 9.28 -11.03
CA ALA A 125 1.96 9.57 -11.07
C ALA A 125 1.14 8.48 -10.38
N LEU A 126 1.44 7.20 -10.61
CA LEU A 126 0.73 6.11 -9.96
C LEU A 126 0.95 6.16 -8.44
N LYS A 127 2.20 6.33 -7.98
CA LYS A 127 2.53 6.45 -6.55
C LYS A 127 1.70 7.53 -5.86
N GLU A 128 1.64 8.71 -6.47
CA GLU A 128 0.99 9.86 -5.87
C GLU A 128 -0.56 9.80 -5.99
N SER A 129 -1.09 9.24 -7.08
CA SER A 129 -2.54 8.96 -7.20
C SER A 129 -3.05 8.00 -6.12
N LEU A 130 -2.21 7.07 -5.66
CA LEU A 130 -2.53 6.15 -4.57
C LEU A 130 -2.41 6.80 -3.18
N ARG A 131 -1.78 7.97 -3.08
CA ARG A 131 -1.69 8.78 -1.86
C ARG A 131 -2.78 9.85 -1.85
N ASN A 132 -2.40 11.12 -1.86
CA ASN A 132 -3.26 12.29 -1.66
C ASN A 132 -3.36 13.19 -2.92
N GLY A 133 -2.94 12.70 -4.08
CA GLY A 133 -2.90 13.46 -5.34
C GLY A 133 -1.47 13.68 -5.85
N VAL A 134 -1.33 13.95 -7.15
CA VAL A 134 -0.03 14.03 -7.82
C VAL A 134 0.74 15.30 -7.42
N ILE A 135 1.99 15.12 -6.95
CA ILE A 135 2.87 16.23 -6.60
C ILE A 135 3.64 16.69 -7.85
N PRO A 136 3.46 17.93 -8.33
CA PRO A 136 4.12 18.43 -9.55
C PRO A 136 5.64 18.32 -9.54
N ALA A 137 6.25 18.51 -8.36
CA ALA A 137 7.70 18.51 -8.20
C ALA A 137 8.34 17.13 -8.45
N GLU A 138 7.58 16.04 -8.32
CA GLU A 138 8.09 14.68 -8.57
C GLU A 138 7.95 14.25 -10.04
N ILE A 139 7.12 14.92 -10.83
CA ILE A 139 6.99 14.65 -12.26
C ILE A 139 8.19 15.28 -13.00
N LEU A 140 8.94 14.46 -13.72
CA LEU A 140 10.09 14.89 -14.51
C LEU A 140 9.63 15.71 -15.71
N GLU A 141 10.44 16.71 -16.09
CA GLU A 141 10.18 17.55 -17.25
C GLU A 141 10.11 16.73 -18.54
N HIS A 142 9.07 16.96 -19.34
CA HIS A 142 8.89 16.32 -20.62
C HIS A 142 8.13 17.25 -21.59
N PRO A 143 8.56 17.42 -22.85
CA PRO A 143 7.93 18.36 -23.78
C PRO A 143 6.43 18.12 -24.04
N SER A 144 5.97 16.87 -23.92
CA SER A 144 4.55 16.51 -24.09
C SER A 144 3.72 16.54 -22.79
N ILE A 145 4.33 16.94 -21.67
CA ILE A 145 3.70 16.98 -20.35
C ILE A 145 3.67 18.43 -19.90
N ASP A 146 2.49 19.05 -20.01
CA ASP A 146 2.18 20.25 -19.24
C ASP A 146 1.76 19.82 -17.84
N LYS A 147 2.57 20.16 -16.83
CA LYS A 147 2.29 19.80 -15.43
C LYS A 147 1.02 20.47 -14.92
N GLU A 148 0.72 21.70 -15.30
CA GLU A 148 -0.47 22.41 -14.82
C GLU A 148 -1.75 21.82 -15.40
N GLU A 149 -1.72 21.42 -16.67
CA GLU A 149 -2.85 20.78 -17.33
C GLU A 149 -3.09 19.38 -16.78
N ILE A 150 -2.03 18.58 -16.68
CA ILE A 150 -2.14 17.17 -16.30
C ILE A 150 -2.65 17.01 -14.87
N LEU A 151 -2.29 17.91 -13.95
CA LEU A 151 -2.75 17.87 -12.57
C LEU A 151 -4.24 18.15 -12.39
N LYS A 152 -4.90 18.75 -13.39
CA LYS A 152 -6.35 18.98 -13.38
C LYS A 152 -7.15 17.73 -13.78
N LEU A 153 -6.47 16.69 -14.28
CA LEU A 153 -7.13 15.48 -14.76
C LEU A 153 -7.46 14.52 -13.61
N ASP A 154 -8.61 13.85 -13.74
CA ASP A 154 -9.08 12.87 -12.75
C ASP A 154 -8.13 11.67 -12.61
N HIS A 155 -7.50 11.24 -13.70
CA HIS A 155 -6.66 10.06 -13.72
C HIS A 155 -5.33 10.29 -14.45
N VAL A 156 -4.41 10.97 -13.77
CA VAL A 156 -3.06 11.31 -14.27
C VAL A 156 -2.25 10.12 -14.81
N PRO A 157 -2.18 8.93 -14.14
CA PRO A 157 -1.37 7.82 -14.66
C PRO A 157 -1.79 7.38 -16.07
N ASN A 158 -3.10 7.24 -16.33
CA ASN A 158 -3.64 6.92 -17.65
C ASN A 158 -3.32 7.98 -18.71
N LYS A 159 -3.29 9.27 -18.35
CA LYS A 159 -2.85 10.30 -19.31
C LYS A 159 -1.40 10.09 -19.71
N ILE A 160 -0.51 9.83 -18.75
CA ILE A 160 0.91 9.56 -19.04
C ILE A 160 1.07 8.28 -19.85
N ALA A 161 0.29 7.24 -19.54
CA ALA A 161 0.22 6.01 -20.33
C ALA A 161 -0.18 6.32 -21.78
N GLY A 162 -1.22 7.14 -21.99
CA GLY A 162 -1.64 7.56 -23.33
C GLY A 162 -0.56 8.34 -24.09
N LEU A 163 0.19 9.21 -23.42
CA LEU A 163 1.32 9.94 -24.03
C LEU A 163 2.46 9.00 -24.44
N LEU A 164 2.79 8.01 -23.60
CA LEU A 164 3.77 6.98 -23.92
C LEU A 164 3.33 6.16 -25.14
N LEU A 165 2.05 5.75 -25.21
CA LEU A 165 1.51 5.03 -26.37
C LEU A 165 1.53 5.90 -27.63
N ALA A 166 1.20 7.20 -27.51
CA ALA A 166 1.28 8.13 -28.63
C ALA A 166 2.71 8.25 -29.18
N GLN A 167 3.71 8.27 -28.30
CA GLN A 167 5.13 8.25 -28.68
C GLN A 167 5.48 6.95 -29.42
N ILE A 168 5.14 5.78 -28.87
CA ILE A 168 5.40 4.47 -29.50
C ILE A 168 4.72 4.37 -30.87
N ASN A 169 3.47 4.84 -30.98
CA ASN A 169 2.76 4.92 -32.26
C ASN A 169 3.45 5.87 -33.26
N GLY A 170 4.06 6.96 -32.76
CA GLY A 170 4.91 7.84 -33.56
C GLY A 170 6.11 7.12 -34.16
N LEU A 171 6.78 6.25 -33.39
CA LEU A 171 7.89 5.41 -33.89
C LEU A 171 7.42 4.46 -35.00
N TYR A 172 6.26 3.84 -34.82
CA TYR A 172 5.66 2.96 -35.82
C TYR A 172 5.33 3.72 -37.11
N LYS A 173 4.67 4.88 -37.01
CA LYS A 173 4.34 5.73 -38.16
C LYS A 173 5.57 6.24 -38.92
N LYS A 174 6.68 6.46 -38.22
CA LYS A 174 7.98 6.84 -38.82
C LYS A 174 8.73 5.66 -39.45
N GLY A 175 8.24 4.42 -39.29
CA GLY A 175 8.91 3.21 -39.77
C GLY A 175 10.15 2.82 -38.96
N ILE A 176 10.34 3.39 -37.76
CA ILE A 176 11.47 3.07 -36.88
C ILE A 176 11.29 1.68 -36.26
N ILE A 177 10.04 1.31 -35.96
CA ILE A 177 9.68 0.00 -35.44
C ILE A 177 8.70 -0.71 -36.37
N SER A 178 8.79 -2.03 -36.45
CA SER A 178 7.86 -2.87 -37.23
C SER A 178 6.52 -3.05 -36.51
N GLY A 179 5.51 -3.55 -37.24
CA GLY A 179 4.22 -3.91 -36.65
C GLY A 179 4.34 -4.97 -35.56
N ASP A 180 5.21 -5.97 -35.75
CA ASP A 180 5.44 -7.02 -34.75
C ASP A 180 6.09 -6.46 -33.48
N GLN A 181 7.06 -5.56 -33.63
CA GLN A 181 7.68 -4.86 -32.51
C GLN A 181 6.66 -3.99 -31.77
N PHE A 182 5.77 -3.30 -32.48
CA PHE A 182 4.69 -2.52 -31.88
C PHE A 182 3.75 -3.40 -31.03
N ILE A 183 3.37 -4.58 -31.52
CA ILE A 183 2.55 -5.55 -30.78
C ILE A 183 3.27 -6.03 -29.50
N ILE A 184 4.56 -6.35 -29.59
CA ILE A 184 5.38 -6.78 -28.44
C ILE A 184 5.49 -5.69 -27.36
N LEU A 185 5.52 -4.41 -27.75
CA LEU A 185 5.55 -3.28 -26.81
C LEU A 185 4.19 -3.07 -26.15
N ASN A 186 3.08 -3.35 -26.85
CA ASN A 186 1.73 -3.16 -26.34
C ASN A 186 1.43 -4.02 -25.10
N GLU A 187 2.01 -5.22 -24.99
CA GLU A 187 1.84 -6.08 -23.80
C GLU A 187 2.41 -5.43 -22.53
N GLU A 188 3.60 -4.84 -22.60
CA GLU A 188 4.23 -4.17 -21.45
C GLU A 188 3.50 -2.88 -21.09
N TYR A 189 3.00 -2.17 -22.09
CA TYR A 189 2.17 -1.00 -21.89
C TYR A 189 0.85 -1.35 -21.19
N LYS A 190 0.16 -2.39 -21.67
CA LYS A 190 -1.12 -2.83 -21.08
C LYS A 190 -0.96 -3.20 -19.61
N SER A 191 0.16 -3.84 -19.26
CA SER A 191 0.42 -4.25 -17.87
C SER A 191 0.45 -3.05 -16.92
N PHE A 192 0.84 -1.85 -17.37
CA PHE A 192 0.84 -0.65 -16.54
C PHE A 192 -0.57 -0.31 -16.06
N THR A 193 -1.55 -0.34 -16.96
CA THR A 193 -2.96 -0.06 -16.64
C THR A 193 -3.57 -1.16 -15.78
N ASP A 194 -3.23 -2.43 -16.04
CA ASP A 194 -3.67 -3.57 -15.21
C ASP A 194 -3.15 -3.42 -13.77
N ILE A 195 -1.88 -3.00 -13.62
CA ILE A 195 -1.27 -2.74 -12.31
C ILE A 195 -1.96 -1.57 -11.59
N ALA A 196 -2.24 -0.47 -12.31
CA ALA A 196 -2.96 0.66 -11.74
C ALA A 196 -4.35 0.24 -11.24
N GLY A 197 -5.11 -0.50 -12.05
CA GLY A 197 -6.41 -1.04 -11.65
C GLY A 197 -6.32 -1.94 -10.41
N GLY A 198 -5.30 -2.79 -10.32
CA GLY A 198 -5.03 -3.61 -9.13
C GLY A 198 -4.76 -2.77 -7.88
N CYS A 199 -3.90 -1.75 -7.99
CA CYS A 199 -3.57 -0.85 -6.89
C CYS A 199 -4.79 -0.05 -6.43
N GLU A 200 -5.59 0.46 -7.37
CA GLU A 200 -6.83 1.17 -7.06
C GLU A 200 -7.87 0.28 -6.40
N ARG A 201 -8.02 -0.96 -6.86
CA ARG A 201 -8.91 -1.92 -6.20
C ARG A 201 -8.52 -2.13 -4.75
N ILE A 202 -7.22 -2.31 -4.46
CA ILE A 202 -6.74 -2.45 -3.08
C ILE A 202 -7.03 -1.18 -2.26
N LYS A 203 -6.84 0.01 -2.83
CA LYS A 203 -7.10 1.30 -2.16
C LYS A 203 -8.59 1.50 -1.88
N LYS A 204 -9.45 1.28 -2.87
CA LYS A 204 -10.90 1.55 -2.83
C LYS A 204 -11.72 0.46 -2.14
N THR A 205 -11.15 -0.74 -1.95
CA THR A 205 -11.84 -1.88 -1.32
C THR A 205 -11.27 -2.17 0.07
N PRO A 206 -11.73 -1.48 1.14
CA PRO A 206 -11.32 -1.78 2.50
C PRO A 206 -11.84 -3.15 2.97
N ILE A 207 -11.25 -3.68 4.06
CA ILE A 207 -11.76 -4.89 4.71
C ILE A 207 -13.24 -4.68 5.05
N PRO A 208 -14.15 -5.65 4.78
CA PRO A 208 -15.58 -5.45 4.92
C PRO A 208 -15.97 -4.89 6.29
N TYR A 209 -16.90 -3.92 6.27
CA TYR A 209 -17.31 -3.18 7.45
C TYR A 209 -17.84 -4.08 8.58
N SER A 210 -18.54 -5.16 8.23
CA SER A 210 -19.07 -6.14 9.19
C SER A 210 -17.98 -6.72 10.11
N TYR A 211 -16.76 -6.93 9.62
CA TYR A 211 -15.64 -7.38 10.47
C TYR A 211 -15.21 -6.31 11.47
N SER A 212 -15.13 -5.06 11.03
CA SER A 212 -14.73 -3.95 11.90
C SER A 212 -15.81 -3.62 12.93
N LEU A 213 -17.09 -3.75 12.55
CA LEU A 213 -18.23 -3.54 13.43
C LEU A 213 -18.35 -4.66 14.47
N PHE A 214 -18.16 -5.92 14.06
CA PHE A 214 -18.20 -7.05 14.99
C PHE A 214 -17.10 -6.93 16.05
N ILE A 215 -15.86 -6.63 15.66
CA ILE A 215 -14.77 -6.41 16.62
C ILE A 215 -15.12 -5.26 17.58
N LYS A 216 -15.53 -4.09 17.06
CA LYS A 216 -15.86 -2.94 17.92
C LYS A 216 -17.03 -3.22 18.86
N LYS A 217 -18.09 -3.89 18.38
CA LYS A 217 -19.27 -4.23 19.20
C LYS A 217 -18.95 -5.29 20.24
N SER A 218 -18.15 -6.31 19.92
CA SER A 218 -17.71 -7.30 20.91
C SER A 218 -16.87 -6.67 22.02
N PHE A 219 -16.10 -5.61 21.74
CA PHE A 219 -15.40 -4.86 22.80
C PHE A 219 -16.33 -3.94 23.61
N LEU A 220 -17.34 -3.32 22.98
CA LEU A 220 -18.19 -2.29 23.62
C LEU A 220 -19.38 -2.87 24.40
N PHE A 221 -19.93 -4.00 23.97
CA PHE A 221 -21.06 -4.67 24.63
C PHE A 221 -20.63 -5.71 25.69
N MET A 222 -19.32 -5.91 25.90
CA MET A 222 -18.77 -6.89 26.86
C MET A 222 -17.86 -6.29 27.94
N SER A 223 -17.71 -4.96 28.00
CA SER A 223 -17.15 -4.22 29.16
C SER A 223 -18.27 -3.79 30.09
#